data_AF-A0A376NU58-F1
#
_entry.id   AF-A0A376NU58-F1
#
_cell.length_a   1.000
_cell.length_b   1.000
_cell.length_c   1.000
_cell.angle_alpha   90.00
_cell.angle_beta   90.00
_cell.angle_gamma   90.00
#
_symmetry.space_group_name_H-M   'P 1'
#
loop_
_entity.id
_entity.type
_entity.pdbx_description
1 polymer ?
#
loop_
_entity_poly.entity_id
_entity_poly.type
_entity_poly.pdbx_seq_one_letter_code
_entity_poly.pdbx_strand_id
1 'polypeptide(L)'
;MLILAPVWDDSPGDEWFGSAMRNSAFVYPDHGRIWLTQRVLREQGAIQMPHAARLLIESVYGEDVVMPEGFARSEQEQVGKYYCDRAMAKKFVLNFRPGYAANINDYLPEKLSTRLAEESVSLWLATCIDGVVKPYATGAHAWEMSVVRVRRSWWKKHRG
;
A
#
# COMPACT_ATOMS: atom_id res chain seq x y z
N MET A 1 -24.32 -6.22 -7.83
CA MET A 1 -23.08 -5.59 -7.33
C MET A 1 -22.44 -4.87 -8.50
N LEU A 2 -22.01 -3.62 -8.33
CA LEU A 2 -21.36 -2.85 -9.37
C LEU A 2 -19.89 -2.66 -8.99
N ILE A 3 -18.97 -3.14 -9.83
CA ILE A 3 -17.53 -2.97 -9.65
C ILE A 3 -17.04 -2.09 -10.80
N LEU A 4 -16.38 -0.99 -10.47
CA LEU A 4 -15.67 -0.19 -11.46
C LEU A 4 -14.35 -0.90 -11.80
N ALA A 5 -14.19 -1.30 -13.05
CA ALA A 5 -12.99 -1.96 -13.55
C ALA A 5 -12.72 -1.52 -15.00
N PRO A 6 -11.49 -1.65 -15.50
CA PRO A 6 -11.20 -1.47 -16.92
C PRO A 6 -12.00 -2.45 -17.78
N VAL A 7 -12.11 -2.14 -19.07
CA VAL A 7 -12.68 -3.07 -20.05
C VAL A 7 -11.82 -4.34 -20.08
N TRP A 8 -12.48 -5.50 -20.03
CA TRP A 8 -11.80 -6.79 -20.07
C TRP A 8 -11.03 -6.98 -21.37
N ASP A 9 -9.82 -7.51 -21.27
CA ASP A 9 -8.94 -7.88 -22.37
C ASP A 9 -8.30 -9.23 -22.02
N ASP A 10 -8.38 -10.19 -22.94
CA ASP A 10 -7.80 -11.53 -22.77
C ASP A 10 -6.27 -11.52 -22.89
N SER A 11 -5.71 -10.50 -23.55
CA SER A 11 -4.27 -10.31 -23.76
C SER A 11 -3.85 -8.88 -23.36
N PRO A 12 -3.98 -8.52 -22.07
CA PRO A 12 -3.77 -7.15 -21.62
C PRO A 12 -2.31 -6.72 -21.80
N GLY A 13 -2.12 -5.51 -22.33
CA GLY A 13 -0.82 -4.82 -22.29
C GLY A 13 -0.48 -4.28 -20.89
N ASP A 14 0.76 -3.81 -20.73
CA ASP A 14 1.27 -3.23 -19.47
C ASP A 14 0.47 -1.99 -19.00
N GLU A 15 -0.02 -1.18 -19.94
CA GLU A 15 -0.81 0.02 -19.65
C GLU A 15 -2.32 -0.22 -19.44
N TRP A 16 -2.78 -1.47 -19.45
CA TRP A 16 -4.21 -1.83 -19.37
C TRP A 16 -4.92 -1.20 -18.15
N PHE A 17 -4.27 -1.24 -16.97
CA PHE A 17 -4.84 -0.65 -15.76
C PHE A 17 -4.52 0.85 -15.62
N GLY A 18 -3.29 1.25 -15.96
CA GLY A 18 -2.81 2.63 -15.84
C GLY A 18 -3.58 3.62 -16.72
N SER A 19 -3.94 3.21 -17.93
CA SER A 19 -4.71 4.03 -18.88
C SER A 19 -6.14 4.29 -18.39
N ALA A 20 -6.81 3.27 -17.85
CA ALA A 20 -8.19 3.39 -17.38
C ALA A 20 -8.29 4.02 -15.98
N MET A 21 -7.34 3.73 -15.08
CA MET A 21 -7.46 4.05 -13.65
C MET A 21 -6.11 4.49 -13.04
N ARG A 22 -5.49 5.54 -13.60
CA ARG A 22 -4.15 6.05 -13.22
C ARG A 22 -3.89 6.15 -11.71
N ASN A 23 -4.83 6.72 -10.94
CA ASN A 23 -4.64 6.89 -9.50
C ASN A 23 -4.63 5.55 -8.76
N SER A 24 -5.47 4.59 -9.18
CA SER A 24 -5.49 3.25 -8.61
C SER A 24 -4.25 2.45 -9.02
N ALA A 25 -3.77 2.62 -10.25
CA ALA A 25 -2.54 2.02 -10.75
C ALA A 25 -1.29 2.46 -9.97
N PHE A 26 -1.29 3.67 -9.41
CA PHE A 26 -0.24 4.13 -8.51
C PHE A 26 -0.29 3.44 -7.13
N VAL A 27 -1.49 3.17 -6.62
CA VAL A 27 -1.67 2.53 -5.30
C VAL A 27 -1.45 1.01 -5.37
N TYR A 28 -1.86 0.38 -6.47
CA TYR A 28 -1.71 -1.04 -6.73
C TYR A 28 -0.75 -1.21 -7.91
N PRO A 29 0.57 -1.30 -7.67
CA PRO A 29 1.56 -1.38 -8.74
C PRO A 29 1.64 -2.75 -9.43
N ASP A 30 1.10 -3.80 -8.80
CA ASP A 30 0.94 -5.12 -9.42
C ASP A 30 -0.39 -5.18 -10.19
N HIS A 31 -0.38 -4.73 -11.44
CA HIS A 31 -1.59 -4.62 -12.27
C HIS A 31 -2.12 -6.01 -12.66
N GLY A 32 -1.23 -7.00 -12.73
CA GLY A 32 -1.57 -8.39 -12.98
C GLY A 32 -2.53 -8.96 -11.95
N ARG A 33 -2.35 -8.64 -10.66
CA ARG A 33 -3.28 -9.07 -9.59
C ARG A 33 -4.66 -8.44 -9.74
N ILE A 34 -4.75 -7.22 -10.27
CA ILE A 34 -6.04 -6.58 -10.55
C ILE A 34 -6.74 -7.28 -11.72
N TRP A 35 -6.02 -7.61 -12.77
CA TRP A 35 -6.55 -8.38 -13.90
C TRP A 35 -7.03 -9.77 -13.47
N LEU A 36 -6.23 -10.50 -12.67
CA LEU A 36 -6.61 -11.80 -12.11
C LEU A 36 -7.85 -11.71 -11.22
N THR A 37 -7.98 -10.63 -10.44
CA THR A 37 -9.16 -10.35 -9.63
C THR A 37 -10.39 -10.17 -10.52
N GLN A 38 -10.28 -9.39 -11.60
CA GLN A 38 -11.40 -9.21 -12.53
C GLN A 38 -11.75 -10.53 -13.24
N ARG A 39 -10.75 -11.34 -13.63
CA ARG A 39 -10.95 -12.64 -14.27
C ARG A 39 -11.81 -13.55 -13.41
N VAL A 40 -11.40 -13.81 -12.17
CA VAL A 40 -12.13 -14.72 -11.28
C VAL A 40 -13.53 -14.19 -10.95
N LEU A 41 -13.70 -12.87 -10.79
CA LEU A 41 -15.02 -12.29 -10.55
C LEU A 41 -15.96 -12.43 -11.76
N ARG A 42 -15.45 -12.35 -12.98
CA ARG A 42 -16.21 -12.62 -14.21
C ARG A 42 -16.58 -14.09 -14.34
N GLU A 43 -15.67 -14.99 -14.04
CA GLU A 43 -15.89 -16.44 -14.08
C GLU A 43 -16.91 -16.91 -13.04
N GLN A 44 -16.84 -16.37 -11.82
CA GLN A 44 -17.74 -16.76 -10.73
C GLN A 44 -19.13 -16.12 -10.85
N GLY A 45 -19.23 -14.91 -11.40
CA GLY A 45 -20.49 -14.16 -11.55
C GLY A 45 -21.16 -13.70 -10.25
N ALA A 46 -20.81 -14.30 -9.10
CA ALA A 46 -21.27 -13.95 -7.77
C ALA A 46 -20.21 -14.28 -6.72
N ILE A 47 -20.22 -13.55 -5.61
CA ILE A 47 -19.37 -13.84 -4.44
C ILE A 47 -20.20 -14.62 -3.42
N GLN A 48 -19.99 -15.93 -3.35
CA GLN A 48 -20.69 -16.81 -2.40
C GLN A 48 -19.82 -17.09 -1.18
N MET A 49 -20.11 -16.44 -0.05
CA MET A 49 -19.38 -16.66 1.19
C MET A 49 -20.02 -17.76 2.04
N PRO A 50 -19.23 -18.58 2.77
CA PRO A 50 -17.76 -18.62 2.78
C PRO A 50 -17.16 -19.52 1.67
N HIS A 51 -17.99 -20.27 0.94
CA HIS A 51 -17.56 -21.34 0.01
C HIS A 51 -16.57 -20.87 -1.07
N ALA A 52 -16.78 -19.69 -1.65
CA ALA A 52 -15.92 -19.14 -2.71
C ALA A 52 -14.70 -18.36 -2.17
N ALA A 53 -14.58 -18.14 -0.85
CA ALA A 53 -13.56 -17.27 -0.28
C ALA A 53 -12.13 -17.72 -0.64
N ARG A 54 -11.86 -19.01 -0.47
CA ARG A 54 -10.56 -19.61 -0.76
C ARG A 54 -10.22 -19.51 -2.25
N LEU A 55 -11.18 -19.88 -3.11
CA LEU A 55 -11.05 -19.78 -4.56
C LEU A 55 -10.71 -18.35 -5.00
N LEU A 56 -11.47 -17.35 -4.54
CA LEU A 56 -11.25 -15.95 -4.91
C LEU A 56 -9.85 -15.44 -4.52
N ILE A 57 -9.31 -15.89 -3.38
CA ILE A 57 -7.96 -15.52 -2.93
C ILE A 57 -6.89 -16.28 -3.71
N GLU A 58 -7.01 -17.61 -3.83
CA GLU A 58 -6.00 -18.47 -4.46
C GLU A 58 -5.93 -18.26 -5.97
N SER A 59 -7.04 -17.92 -6.64
CA SER A 59 -7.01 -17.55 -8.07
C SER A 59 -6.24 -16.26 -8.37
N VAL A 60 -5.99 -15.43 -7.35
CA VAL A 60 -5.23 -14.18 -7.49
C VAL A 60 -3.83 -14.30 -6.92
N TYR A 61 -3.64 -14.98 -5.79
CA TYR A 61 -2.37 -15.01 -5.04
C TYR A 61 -1.74 -16.41 -4.88
N GLY A 62 -2.37 -17.45 -5.43
CA GLY A 62 -1.83 -18.81 -5.41
C GLY A 62 -0.50 -18.93 -6.15
N GLU A 63 0.28 -19.94 -5.80
CA GLU A 63 1.60 -20.19 -6.40
C GLU A 63 1.51 -20.60 -7.88
N ASP A 64 0.42 -21.27 -8.27
CA ASP A 64 0.19 -21.78 -9.64
C ASP A 64 -0.49 -20.77 -10.58
N VAL A 65 -0.63 -19.51 -10.16
CA VAL A 65 -1.31 -18.50 -10.97
C VAL A 65 -0.41 -18.05 -12.12
N VAL A 66 -0.89 -18.25 -13.35
CA VAL A 66 -0.22 -17.79 -14.56
C VAL A 66 -0.50 -16.31 -14.78
N MET A 67 0.57 -15.50 -14.80
CA MET A 67 0.51 -14.08 -15.11
C MET A 67 0.49 -13.85 -16.63
N PRO A 68 -0.39 -12.99 -17.17
CA PRO A 68 -0.31 -12.58 -18.58
C PRO A 68 1.04 -11.93 -18.91
N GLU A 69 1.54 -12.18 -20.13
CA GLU A 69 2.85 -11.71 -20.57
C GLU A 69 3.00 -10.19 -20.47
N GLY A 70 1.94 -9.42 -20.75
CA GLY A 70 1.94 -7.96 -20.63
C GLY A 70 2.23 -7.44 -19.22
N PHE A 71 2.07 -8.26 -18.18
CA PHE A 71 2.37 -7.87 -16.79
C PHE A 71 3.68 -8.45 -16.25
N ALA A 72 4.40 -9.28 -17.00
CA ALA A 72 5.63 -9.94 -16.57
C ALA A 72 6.68 -8.96 -16.01
N ARG A 73 6.83 -7.78 -16.64
CA ARG A 73 7.74 -6.73 -16.15
C ARG A 73 7.29 -6.19 -14.78
N SER A 74 6.02 -5.82 -14.65
CA SER A 74 5.48 -5.28 -13.39
C SER A 74 5.56 -6.29 -12.24
N GLU A 75 5.34 -7.56 -12.53
CA GLU A 75 5.48 -8.65 -11.55
C GLU A 75 6.93 -8.77 -11.08
N GLN A 76 7.90 -8.80 -11.99
CA GLN A 76 9.32 -8.89 -11.66
C GLN A 76 9.78 -7.71 -10.79
N GLU A 77 9.32 -6.49 -11.10
CA GLU A 77 9.61 -5.29 -10.28
C GLU A 77 9.06 -5.43 -8.85
N GLN A 78 7.82 -5.91 -8.70
CA GLN A 78 7.23 -6.11 -7.38
C GLN A 78 7.89 -7.24 -6.59
N VAL A 79 8.26 -8.33 -7.25
CA VAL A 79 9.04 -9.42 -6.65
C VAL A 79 10.41 -8.90 -6.18
N GLY A 80 11.09 -8.10 -7.00
CA GLY A 80 12.34 -7.44 -6.64
C GLY A 80 12.19 -6.55 -5.41
N LYS A 81 11.16 -5.69 -5.39
CA LYS A 81 10.84 -4.84 -4.25
C LYS A 81 10.56 -5.67 -2.99
N TYR A 82 9.79 -6.74 -3.09
CA TYR A 82 9.51 -7.65 -1.98
C TYR A 82 10.78 -8.26 -1.38
N TYR A 83 11.72 -8.72 -2.21
CA TYR A 83 12.99 -9.26 -1.73
C TYR A 83 13.87 -8.20 -1.07
N CYS A 84 13.93 -6.99 -1.62
CA CYS A 84 14.62 -5.86 -1.01
C CYS A 84 14.03 -5.52 0.36
N ASP A 85 12.70 -5.38 0.45
CA ASP A 85 11.99 -5.06 1.69
C ASP A 85 12.20 -6.17 2.74
N ARG A 86 12.15 -7.44 2.33
CA ARG A 86 12.40 -8.59 3.20
C ARG A 86 13.85 -8.65 3.69
N ALA A 87 14.83 -8.35 2.84
CA ALA A 87 16.24 -8.31 3.22
C ALA A 87 16.51 -7.17 4.20
N MET A 88 15.89 -6.00 3.99
CA MET A 88 15.97 -4.87 4.91
C MET A 88 15.33 -5.20 6.26
N ALA A 89 14.15 -5.83 6.26
CA ALA A 89 13.46 -6.26 7.48
C ALA A 89 14.31 -7.22 8.33
N LYS A 90 15.06 -8.15 7.70
CA LYS A 90 15.96 -9.06 8.42
C LYS A 90 17.02 -8.34 9.25
N LYS A 91 17.44 -7.12 8.90
CA LYS A 91 18.39 -6.33 9.70
C LYS A 91 17.77 -5.80 10.99
N PHE A 92 16.45 -5.74 11.06
CA PHE A 92 15.70 -5.18 12.18
C PHE A 92 15.03 -6.25 13.05
N VAL A 93 15.10 -7.53 12.65
CA VAL A 93 14.58 -8.65 13.43
C VAL A 93 15.63 -9.12 14.43
N LEU A 94 15.24 -9.24 15.70
CA LEU A 94 16.09 -9.79 16.74
C LEU A 94 16.21 -11.31 16.60
N ASN A 95 17.43 -11.83 16.70
CA ASN A 95 17.66 -13.26 16.82
C ASN A 95 17.51 -13.69 18.28
N PHE A 96 16.44 -14.43 18.60
CA PHE A 96 16.16 -14.89 19.95
C PHE A 96 16.95 -16.13 20.38
N ARG A 97 17.57 -16.88 19.45
CA ARG A 97 18.30 -18.12 19.77
C ARG A 97 19.39 -17.99 20.85
N PRO A 98 20.24 -16.95 20.87
CA PRO A 98 21.30 -16.82 21.88
C PRO A 98 20.81 -16.35 23.27
N GLY A 99 19.51 -16.07 23.47
CA GLY A 99 19.02 -15.50 24.73
C GLY A 99 19.44 -14.04 24.93
N TYR A 100 19.32 -13.50 26.16
CA TYR A 100 19.70 -12.11 26.45
C TYR A 100 21.23 -11.92 26.43
N ALA A 101 21.78 -11.58 25.26
CA ALA A 101 23.20 -11.27 25.08
C ALA A 101 23.38 -9.84 24.58
N ALA A 102 24.41 -9.13 25.05
CA ALA A 102 24.66 -7.73 24.69
C ALA A 102 25.02 -7.53 23.19
N ASN A 103 25.42 -8.61 22.51
CA ASN A 103 25.78 -8.65 21.09
C ASN A 103 24.68 -9.26 20.21
N ILE A 104 23.42 -9.25 20.65
CA ILE A 104 22.31 -9.88 19.90
C ILE A 104 22.04 -9.23 18.55
N ASN A 105 22.50 -7.98 18.37
CA ASN A 105 22.31 -7.23 17.14
C ASN A 105 23.47 -6.23 16.95
N ASP A 106 24.09 -6.23 15.77
CA ASP A 106 25.22 -5.34 15.45
C ASP A 106 24.77 -3.89 15.24
N TYR A 107 23.47 -3.68 14.98
CA TYR A 107 22.90 -2.35 14.76
C TYR A 107 21.43 -2.30 15.19
N LEU A 108 21.14 -1.49 16.23
CA LEU A 108 19.78 -1.19 16.66
C LEU A 108 19.52 0.32 16.49
N PRO A 109 18.71 0.74 15.51
CA PRO A 109 18.41 2.16 15.36
C PRO A 109 17.50 2.67 16.49
N GLU A 110 17.65 3.94 16.88
CA GLU A 110 16.82 4.60 17.89
C GLU A 110 15.32 4.60 17.56
N LYS A 111 14.98 4.54 16.26
CA LYS A 111 13.61 4.44 15.77
C LYS A 111 13.50 3.26 14.82
N LEU A 112 12.73 2.26 15.23
CA LEU A 112 12.34 1.11 14.43
C LEU A 112 10.88 1.26 14.02
N SER A 113 10.62 1.32 12.71
CA SER A 113 9.26 1.25 12.18
C SER A 113 8.91 -0.20 11.87
N THR A 114 7.75 -0.66 12.35
CA THR A 114 7.19 -1.97 11.99
C THR A 114 6.41 -1.94 10.67
N ARG A 115 6.25 -0.76 10.06
CA ARG A 115 5.67 -0.57 8.72
C ARG A 115 6.67 0.09 7.80
N LEU A 116 6.86 -0.49 6.63
CA LEU A 116 7.63 0.12 5.53
C LEU A 116 6.76 1.12 4.74
N ALA A 117 6.05 2.00 5.45
CA ALA A 117 5.20 3.02 4.84
C ALA A 117 5.95 4.34 4.72
N GLU A 118 5.58 5.17 3.73
CA GLU A 118 6.10 6.53 3.63
C GLU A 118 5.86 7.29 4.94
N GLU A 119 6.90 7.94 5.45
CA GLU A 119 6.80 8.76 6.66
C GLU A 119 5.71 9.82 6.49
N SER A 120 4.89 9.99 7.52
CA SER A 120 3.86 11.01 7.57
C SER A 120 4.27 12.13 8.52
N VAL A 121 3.89 13.36 8.19
CA VAL A 121 4.03 14.53 9.06
C VAL A 121 2.65 15.02 9.49
N SER A 122 2.53 15.44 10.74
CA SER A 122 1.32 16.07 11.25
C SER A 122 1.39 17.57 11.00
N LEU A 123 0.37 18.10 10.32
CA LEU A 123 0.16 19.53 10.14
C LEU A 123 -1.01 19.97 11.02
N TRP A 124 -0.84 21.10 11.70
CA TRP A 124 -1.91 21.72 12.49
C TRP A 124 -2.52 22.85 11.67
N LEU A 125 -3.79 22.72 11.33
CA LEU A 125 -4.55 23.73 10.60
C LEU A 125 -4.98 24.83 11.56
N ALA A 126 -4.65 26.07 11.22
CA ALA A 126 -4.99 27.22 12.03
C ALA A 126 -5.40 28.40 11.15
N THR A 127 -6.28 29.25 11.68
CA THR A 127 -6.67 30.52 11.09
C THR A 127 -6.12 31.66 11.95
N CYS A 128 -5.59 32.71 11.32
CA CYS A 128 -5.22 33.92 12.04
C CYS A 128 -6.40 34.90 11.99
N ILE A 129 -6.97 35.22 13.16
CA ILE A 129 -8.06 36.19 13.31
C ILE A 129 -7.59 37.21 14.33
N ASP A 130 -7.55 38.48 13.95
CA ASP A 130 -7.10 39.60 14.81
C ASP A 130 -5.70 39.39 15.43
N GLY A 131 -4.78 38.78 14.67
CA GLY A 131 -3.42 38.47 15.13
C GLY A 131 -3.32 37.28 16.10
N VAL A 132 -4.44 36.64 16.43
CA VAL A 132 -4.49 35.43 17.26
C VAL A 132 -4.65 34.20 16.38
N VAL A 133 -3.72 33.26 16.54
CA VAL A 133 -3.78 31.96 15.86
C VAL A 133 -4.79 31.07 16.57
N LYS A 134 -5.88 30.75 15.89
CA LYS A 134 -6.95 29.87 16.38
C LYS A 134 -6.97 28.56 15.61
N PRO A 135 -7.33 27.43 16.26
CA PRO A 135 -7.51 26.16 15.56
C PRO A 135 -8.60 26.29 14.49
N TYR A 136 -8.43 25.53 13.40
CA TYR A 136 -9.42 25.51 12.31
C TYR A 136 -10.75 24.88 12.74
N ALA A 137 -10.71 23.81 13.53
CA ALA A 137 -11.89 23.14 14.05
C ALA A 137 -12.42 23.82 15.31
N THR A 138 -13.69 23.59 15.62
CA THR A 138 -14.36 24.06 16.84
C THR A 138 -14.70 22.87 17.74
N GLY A 139 -14.55 23.02 19.06
CA GLY A 139 -14.94 21.99 20.03
C GLY A 139 -13.99 21.90 21.22
N ALA A 140 -14.22 20.92 22.10
CA ALA A 140 -13.42 20.71 23.32
C ALA A 140 -11.95 20.36 23.03
N HIS A 141 -11.68 19.77 21.86
CA HIS A 141 -10.36 19.37 21.38
C HIS A 141 -10.05 20.00 20.02
N ALA A 142 -10.33 21.30 19.91
CA ALA A 142 -10.27 22.05 18.66
C ALA A 142 -8.91 21.94 17.95
N TRP A 143 -7.81 21.92 18.71
CA TRP A 143 -6.47 21.76 18.15
C TRP A 143 -6.25 20.35 17.60
N GLU A 144 -6.57 19.32 18.38
CA GLU A 144 -6.40 17.92 17.96
C GLU A 144 -7.28 17.57 16.75
N MET A 145 -8.49 18.15 16.69
CA MET A 145 -9.39 18.06 15.54
C MET A 145 -8.91 18.84 14.31
N SER A 146 -7.94 19.74 14.50
CA SER A 146 -7.31 20.50 13.42
C SER A 146 -6.03 19.85 12.89
N VAL A 147 -5.74 18.60 13.27
CA VAL A 147 -4.55 17.88 12.79
C VAL A 147 -4.86 17.09 11.52
N VAL A 148 -4.06 17.32 10.48
CA VAL A 148 -4.05 16.49 9.26
C VAL A 148 -2.71 15.82 9.12
N ARG A 149 -2.72 14.50 8.84
CA ARG A 149 -1.51 13.76 8.49
C ARG A 149 -1.34 13.74 6.98
N VAL A 150 -0.20 14.25 6.53
CA VAL A 150 0.17 14.22 5.12
C VAL A 150 1.47 13.44 4.93
N ARG A 151 1.67 12.89 3.73
CA ARG A 151 2.92 12.22 3.37
C ARG A 151 4.07 13.24 3.40
N ARG A 152 5.19 12.86 4.01
CA ARG A 152 6.38 13.72 4.13
C ARG A 152 6.93 14.12 2.76
N SER A 153 6.88 13.22 1.77
CA SER A 153 7.28 13.47 0.38
C SER A 153 6.41 14.55 -0.28
N TRP A 154 5.09 14.48 -0.09
CA TRP A 154 4.15 15.50 -0.57
C TRP A 154 4.40 16.86 0.10
N TRP A 155 4.53 16.89 1.44
CA TRP A 155 4.79 18.13 2.18
C TRP A 155 6.09 18.81 1.74
N LYS A 156 7.17 18.04 1.59
CA LYS A 156 8.47 18.58 1.12
C LYS A 156 8.37 19.28 -0.25
N LYS A 157 7.47 18.82 -1.13
CA LYS A 157 7.25 19.40 -2.46
C LYS A 157 6.36 20.66 -2.46
N HIS A 158 5.47 20.81 -1.49
CA HIS A 158 4.44 21.87 -1.47
C HIS A 158 4.59 22.89 -0.34
N ARG A 159 5.59 22.73 0.55
CA ARG A 159 5.87 23.64 1.66
C ARG A 159 6.57 24.95 1.24
N GLY A 160 6.67 25.22 -0.05
CA GLY A 160 7.32 26.38 -0.66
C GLY A 160 6.42 26.97 -1.72
#